data_AF-A0AAD8IG92-F1
#
_entry.id   AF-A0AAD8IG92-F1
#
_cell.length_a   1.000
_cell.length_b   1.000
_cell.length_c   1.000
_cell.angle_alpha   90.00
_cell.angle_beta   90.00
_cell.angle_gamma   90.00
#
_symmetry.space_group_name_H-M   'P 1'
#
loop_
_entity.id
_entity.type
_entity.pdbx_description
1 polymer ?
#
loop_
_entity_poly.entity_id
_entity_poly.type
_entity_poly.pdbx_seq_one_letter_code
_entity_poly.pdbx_strand_id
1 'polypeptide(L)'
;MSVRSHICISFTHHTIVERVIHNDQMIPFHHFDIEYIGNLRNILGAYYDPSKPQYSIDVMGFMADLQPPRMIRTKYGPKAVVNFPINDGTKTAEVTICPEAVPSVITLFQDGLQQPVVVILASVKFCCDKSMHLDNFVLL
;
A
#
# COMPACT_ATOMS: atom_id res chain seq x y z
N MET A 1 6.29 -15.94 4.29
CA MET A 1 7.07 -16.72 3.29
C MET A 1 6.93 -16.02 1.94
N SER A 2 7.95 -15.28 1.48
CA SER A 2 7.86 -14.44 0.27
C SER A 2 7.77 -15.31 -1.00
N VAL A 3 6.68 -15.17 -1.76
CA VAL A 3 6.53 -15.82 -3.06
C VAL A 3 7.36 -15.04 -4.07
N ARG A 4 8.52 -15.58 -4.46
CA ARG A 4 9.33 -15.06 -5.57
C ARG A 4 9.09 -15.92 -6.80
N SER A 5 8.50 -15.33 -7.83
CA SER A 5 8.39 -15.96 -9.16
C SER A 5 9.45 -15.36 -10.09
N HIS A 6 10.17 -16.22 -10.82
CA HIS A 6 11.05 -15.81 -11.90
C HIS A 6 10.30 -15.65 -13.24
N ILE A 7 8.98 -15.86 -13.24
CA ILE A 7 8.14 -15.84 -14.42
C ILE A 7 7.38 -14.51 -14.45
N CYS A 8 7.60 -13.73 -15.50
CA CYS A 8 6.78 -12.57 -15.85
C CYS A 8 5.78 -13.00 -16.92
N ILE A 9 4.49 -12.81 -16.66
CA ILE A 9 3.43 -13.11 -17.62
C ILE A 9 3.05 -11.80 -18.32
N SER A 10 3.24 -11.76 -19.64
CA SER A 10 2.87 -10.63 -20.48
C SER A 10 1.65 -11.00 -21.32
N PHE A 11 0.62 -10.16 -21.30
CA PHE A 11 -0.55 -10.37 -22.15
C PHE A 11 -0.23 -9.96 -23.58
N THR A 12 -0.77 -10.74 -24.52
CA THR A 12 -0.68 -10.51 -25.96
C THR A 12 -2.07 -10.39 -26.55
N HIS A 13 -2.17 -10.07 -27.84
CA HIS A 13 -3.46 -10.05 -28.55
C HIS A 13 -4.13 -11.43 -28.67
N HIS A 14 -3.42 -12.51 -28.31
CA HIS A 14 -3.97 -13.87 -28.23
C HIS A 14 -4.33 -14.29 -26.81
N THR A 15 -4.11 -13.43 -25.81
CA THR A 15 -4.45 -13.74 -24.42
C THR A 15 -5.96 -13.65 -24.21
N ILE A 16 -6.54 -14.72 -23.67
CA ILE A 16 -7.97 -14.81 -23.33
C ILE A 16 -8.08 -14.81 -21.80
N VAL A 17 -8.96 -13.97 -21.26
CA VAL A 17 -9.26 -13.87 -19.83
C VAL A 17 -10.74 -14.16 -19.64
N GLU A 18 -11.06 -15.22 -18.89
CA GLU A 18 -12.44 -15.64 -18.64
C GLU A 18 -12.74 -15.64 -17.13
N ARG A 19 -13.97 -15.27 -16.77
CA ARG A 19 -14.42 -15.29 -15.38
C ARG A 19 -14.81 -16.71 -14.99
N VAL A 20 -14.16 -17.25 -13.96
CA VAL A 20 -14.54 -18.55 -13.37
C VAL A 20 -15.62 -18.33 -12.31
N ILE A 21 -16.72 -19.09 -12.39
CA ILE A 21 -17.94 -18.91 -11.57
C ILE A 21 -18.12 -20.05 -10.53
N HIS A 22 -17.35 -21.15 -10.62
CA HIS A 22 -17.47 -22.32 -9.74
C HIS A 22 -16.23 -22.53 -8.85
N ASN A 23 -16.50 -22.85 -7.57
CA ASN A 23 -15.65 -22.58 -6.40
C ASN A 23 -15.04 -23.85 -5.77
N ASP A 24 -14.66 -24.84 -6.56
CA ASP A 24 -13.89 -25.99 -6.01
C ASP A 24 -12.38 -25.68 -5.94
N GLN A 25 -11.95 -24.58 -6.56
CA GLN A 25 -10.60 -24.05 -6.44
C GLN A 25 -10.62 -22.82 -5.53
N MET A 26 -10.23 -23.01 -4.26
CA MET A 26 -9.93 -21.90 -3.38
C MET A 26 -8.63 -21.24 -3.86
N ILE A 27 -8.73 -20.22 -4.71
CA ILE A 27 -7.61 -19.29 -4.90
C ILE A 27 -7.43 -18.59 -3.56
N PRO A 28 -6.32 -18.78 -2.85
CA PRO A 28 -6.10 -18.09 -1.59
C PRO A 28 -6.18 -16.58 -1.85
N PHE A 29 -6.99 -15.88 -1.07
CA PHE A 29 -6.93 -14.42 -1.04
C PHE A 29 -5.51 -13.97 -0.63
N HIS A 30 -5.22 -12.69 -0.83
CA HIS A 30 -3.93 -12.09 -0.54
C HIS A 30 -3.32 -12.62 0.77
N HIS A 31 -2.08 -13.13 0.70
CA HIS A 31 -1.29 -13.48 1.88
C HIS A 31 -0.49 -12.24 2.28
N PHE A 32 -0.79 -11.68 3.46
CA PHE A 32 -0.06 -10.54 4.02
C PHE A 32 0.96 -11.02 5.05
N ASP A 33 2.19 -10.50 4.96
CA ASP A 33 3.24 -10.69 5.97
C ASP A 33 3.34 -9.40 6.81
N ILE A 34 2.38 -9.23 7.74
CA ILE A 34 2.14 -7.96 8.43
C ILE A 34 3.24 -7.68 9.46
N GLU A 35 3.91 -6.55 9.29
CA GLU A 35 4.88 -5.99 10.23
C GLU A 35 4.28 -4.89 11.10
N TYR A 36 4.72 -4.84 12.36
CA TYR A 36 4.33 -3.78 13.30
C TYR A 36 5.02 -2.47 12.96
N ILE A 37 4.28 -1.35 13.02
CA ILE A 37 4.81 -0.01 12.74
C ILE A 37 5.97 0.31 13.68
N GLY A 38 5.86 -0.10 14.96
CA GLY A 38 6.92 0.05 15.95
C GLY A 38 8.25 -0.62 15.58
N ASN A 39 8.23 -1.67 14.75
CA ASN A 39 9.42 -2.45 14.40
C ASN A 39 10.12 -1.95 13.11
N LEU A 40 9.47 -1.10 12.32
CA LEU A 40 9.95 -0.71 11.00
C LEU A 40 11.34 -0.08 11.01
N ARG A 41 11.66 0.72 12.05
CA ARG A 41 13.01 1.31 12.19
C ARG A 41 14.10 0.27 12.37
N ASN A 42 13.83 -0.82 13.08
CA ASN A 42 14.80 -1.89 13.30
C ASN A 42 15.03 -2.68 12.00
N ILE A 43 13.95 -2.96 11.27
CA ILE A 43 14.00 -3.64 9.97
C ILE A 43 14.85 -2.82 8.99
N LEU A 44 14.70 -1.50 8.98
CA LEU A 44 15.48 -0.65 8.08
C LEU A 44 16.93 -0.53 8.54
N GLY A 45 17.17 -0.33 9.84
CA GLY A 45 18.53 -0.21 10.38
C GLY A 45 19.39 -1.46 10.16
N ALA A 46 18.78 -2.64 10.18
CA ALA A 46 19.47 -3.91 9.97
C ALA A 46 19.81 -4.19 8.50
N TYR A 47 19.10 -3.56 7.54
CA TYR A 47 19.19 -3.93 6.13
C TYR A 47 19.48 -2.78 5.17
N TYR A 48 19.51 -1.51 5.63
CA TYR A 48 19.60 -0.32 4.78
C TYR A 48 20.78 -0.39 3.79
N ASP A 49 20.45 -0.78 2.57
CA ASP A 49 21.32 -0.69 1.41
C ASP A 49 20.72 0.39 0.48
N PRO A 50 21.31 1.60 0.41
CA PRO A 50 20.82 2.67 -0.45
C PRO A 50 20.86 2.30 -1.95
N SER A 51 21.57 1.23 -2.33
CA SER A 51 21.57 0.67 -3.69
C SER A 51 20.40 -0.30 -3.96
N LYS A 52 19.63 -0.69 -2.94
CA LYS A 52 18.48 -1.60 -3.04
C LYS A 52 17.23 -1.01 -2.37
N PRO A 53 16.53 -0.08 -3.04
CA PRO A 53 15.29 0.48 -2.53
C PRO A 53 14.14 -0.51 -2.74
N GLN A 54 14.16 -1.66 -2.08
CA GLN A 54 13.17 -2.72 -2.25
C GLN A 54 12.82 -3.38 -0.92
N TYR A 55 12.19 -2.60 -0.03
CA TYR A 55 11.38 -3.20 1.02
C TYR A 55 9.93 -2.97 0.63
N SER A 56 9.28 -4.05 0.24
CA SER A 56 7.83 -4.18 0.23
C SER A 56 7.50 -4.78 1.59
N ILE A 57 6.79 -4.01 2.41
CA ILE A 57 6.37 -4.41 3.76
C ILE A 57 4.85 -4.35 3.79
N ASP A 58 4.19 -5.34 4.38
CA ASP A 58 2.77 -5.25 4.64
C ASP A 58 2.57 -4.69 6.06
N VAL A 59 1.70 -3.70 6.24
CA VAL A 59 1.42 -3.10 7.55
C VAL A 59 -0.08 -2.99 7.78
N MET A 60 -0.49 -3.02 9.04
CA MET A 60 -1.89 -2.89 9.44
C MET A 60 -2.03 -1.89 10.58
N GLY A 61 -3.15 -1.19 10.63
CA GLY A 61 -3.46 -0.29 11.72
C GLY A 61 -4.76 0.46 11.54
N PHE A 62 -5.06 1.28 12.53
CA PHE A 62 -6.20 2.20 12.51
C PHE A 62 -5.81 3.44 11.74
N MET A 63 -6.59 3.73 10.71
CA MET A 63 -6.48 4.98 9.98
C MET A 63 -7.15 6.10 10.77
N ALA A 64 -6.50 7.25 10.85
CA ALA A 64 -7.09 8.50 11.31
C ALA A 64 -7.47 9.38 10.09
N ASP A 65 -7.96 10.60 10.35
CA ASP A 65 -8.54 11.48 9.32
C ASP A 65 -7.71 11.60 8.03
N LEU A 66 -8.38 11.37 6.90
CA LEU A 66 -7.83 11.58 5.57
C LEU A 66 -7.59 13.09 5.36
N GLN A 67 -6.34 13.48 5.09
CA GLN A 67 -6.01 14.86 4.84
C GLN A 67 -6.53 15.33 3.48
N PRO A 68 -6.83 16.64 3.31
CA PRO A 68 -7.19 17.17 2.01
C PRO A 68 -6.04 16.96 1.00
N PRO A 69 -6.36 16.71 -0.29
CA PRO A 69 -5.35 16.56 -1.32
C PRO A 69 -4.45 17.78 -1.44
N ARG A 70 -3.14 17.56 -1.52
CA ARG A 70 -2.13 18.60 -1.74
C ARG A 70 -1.39 18.40 -3.05
N MET A 71 -0.98 19.49 -3.69
CA MET A 71 -0.22 19.43 -4.94
C MET A 71 1.29 19.41 -4.66
N ILE A 72 1.98 18.42 -5.22
CA ILE A 72 3.45 18.34 -5.23
C ILE A 72 3.99 18.61 -6.64
N ARG A 73 5.19 19.17 -6.73
CA ARG A 73 5.89 19.34 -8.01
C ARG A 73 6.69 18.09 -8.31
N THR A 74 6.47 17.50 -9.48
CA THR A 74 7.26 16.37 -9.99
C THR A 74 7.94 16.76 -11.30
N LYS A 75 8.92 15.96 -11.75
CA LYS A 75 9.54 16.12 -13.08
C LYS A 75 8.54 16.02 -14.25
N TYR A 76 7.36 15.44 -14.01
CA TYR A 76 6.29 15.27 -14.99
C TYR A 76 5.13 16.26 -14.79
N GLY A 77 5.35 17.32 -14.00
CA GLY A 77 4.36 18.33 -13.68
C GLY A 77 3.74 18.18 -12.28
N PRO A 78 2.82 19.08 -11.91
CA PRO A 78 2.13 19.03 -10.63
C PRO A 78 1.27 17.77 -10.51
N LYS A 79 1.33 17.10 -9.35
CA LYS A 79 0.56 15.90 -9.05
C LYS A 79 -0.10 16.04 -7.68
N ALA A 80 -1.35 15.58 -7.56
CA ALA A 80 -2.03 15.54 -6.27
C ALA A 80 -1.54 14.35 -5.45
N VAL A 81 -1.38 14.53 -4.14
CA VAL A 81 -1.13 13.46 -3.17
C VAL A 81 -2.05 13.64 -1.99
N VAL A 82 -2.40 12.53 -1.35
CA VAL A 82 -3.22 12.50 -0.14
C VAL A 82 -2.44 11.82 0.96
N ASN A 83 -2.64 12.29 2.18
CA ASN A 83 -1.92 11.85 3.36
C ASN A 83 -2.92 11.39 4.43
N PHE A 84 -2.57 10.38 5.21
CA PHE A 84 -3.33 10.01 6.41
C PHE A 84 -2.42 9.36 7.46
N PRO A 85 -2.74 9.51 8.76
CA PRO A 85 -2.03 8.77 9.80
C PRO A 85 -2.55 7.34 9.91
N ILE A 86 -1.65 6.39 10.16
CA ILE A 86 -1.97 5.02 10.57
C ILE A 86 -1.34 4.73 11.93
N ASN A 87 -2.09 4.09 12.82
CA ASN A 87 -1.67 3.75 14.18
C ASN A 87 -1.87 2.26 14.48
N ASP A 88 -0.85 1.58 15.02
CA ASP A 88 -0.91 0.15 15.38
C ASP A 88 -1.20 -0.11 16.87
N GLY A 89 -1.64 0.91 17.61
CA GLY A 89 -1.80 0.93 19.06
C GLY A 89 -0.53 1.34 19.82
N THR A 90 0.65 1.32 19.19
CA THR A 90 1.93 1.65 19.83
C THR A 90 2.62 2.86 19.21
N LYS A 91 2.55 2.99 17.88
CA LYS A 91 3.19 4.04 17.09
C LYS A 91 2.24 4.51 15.99
N THR A 92 2.41 5.78 15.63
CA THR A 92 1.76 6.39 14.47
C THR A 92 2.80 6.58 13.37
N ALA A 93 2.41 6.27 12.13
CA ALA A 93 3.16 6.61 10.93
C ALA A 93 2.27 7.44 9.98
N GLU A 94 2.89 8.32 9.21
CA GLU A 94 2.20 9.08 8.17
C GLU A 94 2.27 8.30 6.87
N VAL A 95 1.13 8.12 6.21
CA VAL A 95 1.02 7.43 4.93
C VAL A 95 0.78 8.44 3.82
N THR A 96 1.48 8.30 2.70
CA THR A 96 1.30 9.10 1.48
C THR A 96 0.81 8.22 0.36
N ILE A 97 -0.34 8.58 -0.21
CA ILE A 97 -0.94 7.93 -1.37
C ILE A 97 -0.34 8.51 -2.65
N CYS A 98 0.13 7.62 -3.53
CA CYS A 98 0.65 8.01 -4.83
C CYS A 98 -0.43 8.66 -5.72
N PRO A 99 -0.05 9.64 -6.56
CA PRO A 99 -1.01 10.43 -7.34
C PRO A 99 -2.01 9.64 -8.17
N GLU A 100 -1.58 8.50 -8.71
CA GLU A 100 -2.37 7.63 -9.56
C GLU A 100 -3.54 6.97 -8.80
N ALA A 101 -3.37 6.75 -7.49
CA ALA A 101 -4.35 6.07 -6.65
C ALA A 101 -5.24 7.06 -5.85
N VAL A 102 -4.93 8.36 -5.87
CA VAL A 102 -5.67 9.40 -5.15
C VAL A 102 -7.18 9.41 -5.49
N PRO A 103 -7.62 9.35 -6.77
CA PRO A 103 -9.04 9.41 -7.09
C PRO A 103 -9.84 8.27 -6.44
N SER A 104 -9.34 7.04 -6.53
CA SER A 104 -9.99 5.85 -5.95
C SER A 104 -10.11 5.93 -4.43
N VAL A 105 -9.08 6.44 -3.75
CA VAL A 105 -9.11 6.60 -2.28
C VAL A 105 -10.15 7.63 -1.89
N ILE A 106 -10.17 8.79 -2.54
CA ILE A 106 -11.14 9.85 -2.22
C ILE A 106 -12.57 9.33 -2.37
N THR A 107 -12.87 8.60 -3.44
CA THR A 107 -14.20 8.01 -3.65
C THR A 107 -14.58 7.07 -2.51
N LEU A 108 -13.68 6.15 -2.12
CA LEU A 108 -13.93 5.23 -1.01
C LEU A 108 -14.22 5.95 0.32
N PHE A 109 -13.60 7.10 0.56
CA PHE A 109 -13.86 7.91 1.75
C PHE A 109 -15.16 8.71 1.67
N GLN A 110 -15.54 9.18 0.48
CA GLN A 110 -16.81 9.89 0.26
C GLN A 110 -18.02 8.97 0.46
N ASP A 111 -17.86 7.66 0.23
CA ASP A 111 -18.91 6.66 0.42
C ASP A 111 -19.25 6.38 1.90
N GLY A 112 -18.60 7.09 2.85
CA GLY A 112 -19.03 7.15 4.24
C GLY A 112 -18.57 5.98 5.09
N LEU A 113 -17.26 5.70 5.10
CA LEU A 113 -16.66 4.66 5.94
C LEU A 113 -16.97 4.89 7.44
N GLN A 114 -17.46 3.85 8.11
CA GLN A 114 -17.69 3.88 9.55
C GLN A 114 -16.36 3.87 10.30
N GLN A 115 -16.21 4.80 11.24
CA GLN A 115 -15.02 4.94 12.07
C GLN A 115 -15.12 4.03 13.32
N PRO A 116 -14.00 3.42 13.78
CA PRO A 116 -12.64 3.56 13.25
C PRO A 116 -12.38 2.69 12.01
N VAL A 117 -11.67 3.23 11.02
CA VAL A 117 -11.29 2.49 9.80
C VAL A 117 -10.01 1.70 10.05
N VAL A 118 -10.06 0.38 9.86
CA VAL A 118 -8.88 -0.49 9.85
C VAL A 118 -8.37 -0.58 8.42
N VAL A 119 -7.08 -0.32 8.22
CA VAL A 119 -6.44 -0.43 6.90
C VAL A 119 -5.36 -1.52 6.93
N ILE A 120 -5.33 -2.30 5.86
CA ILE A 120 -4.23 -3.21 5.55
C ILE A 120 -3.53 -2.64 4.32
N LEU A 121 -2.25 -2.32 4.47
CA LEU A 121 -1.43 -1.71 3.43
C LEU A 121 -0.42 -2.75 2.97
N ALA A 122 -0.56 -3.20 1.73
CA ALA A 122 0.32 -4.20 1.14
C ALA A 122 1.48 -3.53 0.42
N SER A 123 2.66 -4.18 0.43
CA SER A 123 3.82 -3.77 -0.35
C SER A 123 4.23 -2.30 -0.23
N VAL A 124 4.15 -1.76 0.99
CA VAL A 124 4.43 -0.35 1.27
C VAL A 124 5.92 -0.07 1.18
N LYS A 125 6.26 1.10 0.63
CA LYS A 125 7.62 1.60 0.65
C LYS A 125 7.81 2.49 1.87
N PHE A 126 8.80 2.16 2.69
CA PHE A 126 9.18 3.01 3.81
C PHE A 126 10.21 4.07 3.38
N CYS A 127 9.96 5.35 3.70
CA CYS A 127 10.98 6.41 3.56
C CYS A 127 11.45 6.89 4.94
N CYS A 128 12.77 7.01 5.10
CA CYS A 128 13.41 7.40 6.37
C CYS A 128 13.10 8.84 6.82
N ASP A 129 12.39 9.63 6.04
CA ASP A 129 12.02 11.02 6.34
C ASP A 129 10.75 11.16 7.20
N LYS A 130 10.37 10.10 7.91
CA LYS A 130 9.16 9.96 8.77
C LYS A 130 7.85 9.70 8.02
N SER A 131 7.87 9.48 6.70
CA SER A 131 6.68 9.18 5.89
C SER A 131 6.77 7.82 5.20
N MET A 132 5.69 7.04 5.27
CA MET A 132 5.44 5.88 4.43
C MET A 132 4.89 6.34 3.08
N HIS A 133 5.37 5.75 1.99
CA HIS A 133 4.83 5.95 0.65
C HIS A 133 4.22 4.63 0.16
N LEU A 134 3.00 4.69 -0.36
CA LEU A 134 2.29 3.50 -0.83
C LEU A 134 2.34 3.39 -2.35
N ASP A 135 2.90 2.28 -2.83
CA ASP A 135 2.70 1.80 -4.19
C ASP A 135 1.88 0.50 -4.12
N ASN A 136 0.68 0.53 -4.72
CA ASN A 136 -0.32 -0.55 -4.81
C ASN A 136 -1.00 -0.94 -3.48
N PHE A 137 -2.28 -0.60 -3.32
CA PHE A 137 -3.10 -1.18 -2.24
C PHE A 137 -4.39 -1.78 -2.79
N VAL A 138 -4.84 -2.81 -2.08
CA VAL A 138 -6.19 -3.37 -2.13
C VAL A 138 -6.82 -2.99 -0.79
N LEU A 139 -7.89 -2.19 -0.82
CA LEU A 139 -8.73 -1.96 0.36
C LEU A 139 -9.72 -3.12 0.44
N LEU A 140 -9.75 -3.82 1.57
CA LEU A 140 -10.76 -4.83 1.92
C LEU A 140 -11.85 -4.19 2.76
#